data_AF-A0A2H0D4A0-F1
#
_entry.id   AF-A0A2H0D4A0-F1
#
_cell.length_a   1.000
_cell.length_b   1.000
_cell.length_c   1.000
_cell.angle_alpha   90.00
_cell.angle_beta   90.00
_cell.angle_gamma   90.00
#
_symmetry.space_group_name_H-M   'P 1'
#
loop_
_entity.id
_entity.type
_entity.pdbx_description
1 polymer ?
#
loop_
_entity_poly.entity_id
_entity_poly.type
_entity_poly.pdbx_seq_one_letter_code
_entity_poly.pdbx_strand_id
1 'polypeptide(L)'
;MNEFIKINSVINEAFGNKVELFPSVNELFELELAHLENKCLPKDQLLERTAYIKSIDNQFSNHYLLYSNKTDAIQLNRSAITQAYFEERQFSTGYATHGLFPYRGKFYPQLIKGLINIINVKKCETILDPMAGSGTTNIEAALMGINSKAIDVSPFCQLMIKTKYEALTIDLNSLIKTKINIKKLFDFFKQGNVARRIEKIDDPNKIKIYNLAFLAFLDALGYSKRVARSNHEQLFEKVLPRYIETVKAFLSNQYFDQKKLGKLDILFNSDALNINLEDNSVDCVITSPPYSFALDYIENDKDQLEFLGYDTSELKNRLVGLKGNTKTQKLENYFADMDSFCLQVSNVLKKGKIFVLIIGSNTNQTGGIRLEETVINSAKKYDMPLVKSILKPIKGMRNTMKEEYVLIFEKK
;
A
#
# COMPACT_ATOMS: atom_id res chain seq x y z
N MET A 1 25.71 20.80 -36.14
CA MET A 1 24.42 21.40 -35.72
C MET A 1 23.21 20.68 -36.33
N ASN A 2 23.26 20.16 -37.58
CA ASN A 2 22.16 19.43 -38.21
C ASN A 2 21.85 18.02 -37.66
N GLU A 3 22.80 17.35 -37.00
CA GLU A 3 22.55 16.01 -36.42
C GLU A 3 21.77 16.08 -35.12
N PHE A 4 22.04 17.07 -34.26
CA PHE A 4 21.34 17.26 -32.98
C PHE A 4 19.81 17.35 -33.14
N ILE A 5 19.33 18.04 -34.19
CA ILE A 5 17.89 18.20 -34.48
C ILE A 5 17.21 16.86 -34.82
N LYS A 6 17.97 15.86 -35.30
CA LYS A 6 17.46 14.53 -35.66
C LYS A 6 17.49 13.53 -34.49
N ILE A 7 18.18 13.87 -33.40
CA ILE A 7 18.28 13.00 -32.22
C ILE A 7 16.96 13.09 -31.47
N ASN A 8 16.26 11.97 -31.36
CA ASN A 8 15.05 11.88 -30.55
C ASN A 8 15.41 11.98 -29.07
N SER A 9 14.48 12.48 -28.26
CA SER A 9 14.65 12.38 -26.81
C SER A 9 14.62 10.91 -26.39
N VAL A 10 15.31 10.58 -25.30
CA VAL A 10 15.28 9.23 -24.70
C VAL A 10 13.84 8.76 -24.44
N ILE A 11 12.96 9.70 -24.05
CA ILE A 11 11.52 9.42 -23.85
C ILE A 11 10.86 9.02 -25.18
N ASN A 12 11.09 9.77 -26.25
CA ASN A 12 10.53 9.45 -27.57
C ASN A 12 11.06 8.12 -28.11
N GLU A 13 12.33 7.78 -27.86
CA GLU A 13 12.89 6.48 -28.25
C GLU A 13 12.28 5.33 -27.45
N ALA A 14 12.08 5.52 -26.14
CA ALA A 14 11.57 4.49 -25.24
C ALA A 14 10.06 4.24 -25.41
N PHE A 15 9.28 5.27 -25.68
CA PHE A 15 7.80 5.23 -25.64
C PHE A 15 7.13 5.60 -26.97
N GLY A 16 7.83 6.29 -27.87
CA GLY A 16 7.27 6.89 -29.08
C GLY A 16 6.68 8.28 -28.85
N ASN A 17 6.48 9.02 -29.93
CA ASN A 17 6.11 10.45 -29.90
C ASN A 17 4.66 10.73 -29.45
N LYS A 18 3.88 9.68 -29.21
CA LYS A 18 2.44 9.74 -28.92
C LYS A 18 2.12 9.51 -27.45
N VAL A 19 3.13 9.19 -26.64
CA VAL A 19 2.98 8.86 -25.21
C VAL A 19 3.39 10.06 -24.37
N GLU A 20 2.50 10.47 -23.46
CA GLU A 20 2.79 11.45 -22.42
C GLU A 20 2.87 10.73 -21.07
N LEU A 21 4.01 10.84 -20.37
CA LEU A 21 4.17 10.30 -19.02
C LEU A 21 3.58 11.25 -17.98
N PHE A 22 3.23 10.75 -16.80
CA PHE A 22 2.86 11.62 -15.69
C PHE A 22 4.05 12.51 -15.26
N PRO A 23 3.80 13.75 -14.80
CA PRO A 23 4.85 14.61 -14.23
C PRO A 23 5.57 14.01 -13.02
N SER A 24 4.92 13.06 -12.34
CA SER A 24 5.51 12.34 -11.22
C SER A 24 6.62 11.37 -11.66
N VAL A 25 6.72 11.01 -12.95
CA VAL A 25 7.79 10.15 -13.49
C VAL A 25 9.05 10.99 -13.69
N ASN A 26 9.76 11.23 -12.60
CA ASN A 26 10.92 12.13 -12.58
C ASN A 26 12.16 11.51 -11.94
N GLU A 27 12.07 10.27 -11.47
CA GLU A 27 13.19 9.47 -10.99
C GLU A 27 13.56 8.36 -12.00
N LEU A 28 14.85 7.99 -12.04
CA LEU A 28 15.35 6.96 -12.97
C LEU A 28 14.62 5.62 -12.82
N PHE A 29 14.32 5.21 -11.58
CA PHE A 29 13.60 3.96 -11.34
C PHE A 29 12.14 4.03 -11.82
N GLU A 30 11.49 5.21 -11.75
CA GLU A 30 10.12 5.39 -12.25
C GLU A 30 10.10 5.34 -13.78
N LEU A 31 11.11 5.92 -14.43
CA LEU A 31 11.28 5.83 -15.87
C LEU A 31 11.53 4.38 -16.31
N GLU A 32 12.35 3.62 -15.56
CA GLU A 32 12.54 2.19 -15.81
C GLU A 32 11.22 1.41 -15.66
N LEU A 33 10.46 1.64 -14.59
CA LEU A 33 9.18 0.98 -14.38
C LEU A 33 8.15 1.36 -15.45
N ALA A 34 8.08 2.63 -15.84
CA ALA A 34 7.25 3.08 -16.96
C ALA A 34 7.63 2.36 -18.26
N HIS A 35 8.93 2.23 -18.54
CA HIS A 35 9.42 1.55 -19.72
C HIS A 35 9.05 0.05 -19.71
N LEU A 36 9.26 -0.63 -18.58
CA LEU A 36 8.90 -2.03 -18.43
C LEU A 36 7.39 -2.24 -18.56
N GLU A 37 6.59 -1.38 -17.92
CA GLU A 37 5.13 -1.42 -18.05
C GLU A 37 4.71 -1.27 -19.51
N ASN A 38 5.27 -0.31 -20.24
CA ASN A 38 4.97 -0.08 -21.66
C ASN A 38 5.38 -1.26 -22.57
N LYS A 39 6.40 -2.03 -22.18
CA LYS A 39 6.87 -3.21 -22.94
C LYS A 39 6.10 -4.48 -22.60
N CYS A 40 5.73 -4.67 -21.34
CA CYS A 40 5.12 -5.90 -20.84
C CYS A 40 3.59 -5.90 -20.94
N LEU A 41 2.96 -4.73 -20.82
CA LEU A 41 1.51 -4.63 -20.85
C LEU A 41 0.99 -4.66 -22.30
N PRO A 42 -0.06 -5.44 -22.62
CA PRO A 42 -0.68 -5.42 -23.95
C PRO A 42 -1.14 -4.02 -24.35
N LYS A 43 -0.92 -3.64 -25.61
CA LYS A 43 -1.18 -2.27 -26.10
C LYS A 43 -2.64 -1.83 -25.93
N ASP A 44 -3.57 -2.77 -26.11
CA ASP A 44 -5.01 -2.58 -25.92
C ASP A 44 -5.41 -2.36 -24.45
N GLN A 45 -4.54 -2.71 -23.50
CA GLN A 45 -4.76 -2.56 -22.06
C GLN A 45 -4.00 -1.37 -21.45
N LEU A 46 -3.11 -0.71 -22.21
CA LEU A 46 -2.25 0.37 -21.70
C LEU A 46 -3.06 1.50 -21.06
N LEU A 47 -4.01 2.10 -21.79
CA LEU A 47 -4.82 3.21 -21.27
C LEU A 47 -5.69 2.77 -20.08
N GLU A 48 -6.14 1.52 -20.04
CA GLU A 48 -6.95 1.01 -18.93
C GLU A 48 -6.14 0.86 -17.65
N ARG A 49 -4.90 0.40 -17.74
CA ARG A 49 -4.17 -0.14 -16.58
C ARG A 49 -2.93 0.61 -16.17
N THR A 50 -2.30 1.38 -17.06
CA THR A 50 -1.00 2.02 -16.81
C THR A 50 -0.96 2.80 -15.50
N ALA A 51 0.17 2.71 -14.80
CA ALA A 51 0.49 3.52 -13.63
C ALA A 51 1.24 4.80 -14.00
N TYR A 52 1.98 4.81 -15.11
CA TYR A 52 2.97 5.84 -15.42
C TYR A 52 2.68 6.69 -16.66
N ILE A 53 1.78 6.25 -17.54
CA ILE A 53 1.40 6.96 -18.75
C ILE A 53 0.13 7.79 -18.49
N LYS A 54 0.22 9.10 -18.74
CA LYS A 54 -0.91 10.03 -18.65
C LYS A 54 -1.84 9.89 -19.86
N SER A 55 -1.29 9.84 -21.06
CA SER A 55 -2.08 9.68 -22.29
C SER A 55 -1.29 9.03 -23.43
N ILE A 56 -2.03 8.41 -24.34
CA ILE A 56 -1.53 7.88 -25.62
C ILE A 56 -2.43 8.44 -26.72
N ASP A 57 -1.86 9.05 -27.76
CA ASP A 57 -2.63 9.61 -28.88
C ASP A 57 -3.73 10.58 -28.43
N ASN A 58 -3.41 11.44 -27.45
CA ASN A 58 -4.34 12.38 -26.80
C ASN A 58 -5.53 11.74 -26.08
N GLN A 59 -5.54 10.42 -25.88
CA GLN A 59 -6.51 9.73 -25.03
C GLN A 59 -5.90 9.53 -23.64
N PHE A 60 -6.62 9.98 -22.61
CA PHE A 60 -6.15 9.86 -21.23
C PHE A 60 -6.27 8.45 -20.69
N SER A 61 -5.32 8.05 -19.86
CA SER A 61 -5.39 6.78 -19.13
C SER A 61 -6.46 6.84 -18.03
N ASN A 62 -7.00 5.69 -17.65
CA ASN A 62 -7.92 5.58 -16.53
C ASN A 62 -7.29 6.08 -15.23
N HIS A 63 -5.96 5.93 -15.05
CA HIS A 63 -5.26 6.47 -13.89
C HIS A 63 -5.35 8.01 -13.83
N TYR A 64 -5.18 8.68 -14.97
CA TYR A 64 -5.37 10.13 -15.04
C TYR A 64 -6.83 10.49 -14.75
N LEU A 65 -7.78 9.84 -15.42
CA LEU A 65 -9.20 10.14 -15.31
C LEU A 65 -9.78 9.90 -13.90
N LEU A 66 -9.29 8.88 -13.20
CA LEU A 66 -9.70 8.57 -11.82
C LEU A 66 -9.16 9.58 -10.79
N TYR A 67 -7.96 10.13 -11.03
CA TYR A 67 -7.21 10.84 -9.99
C TYR A 67 -6.93 12.31 -10.31
N SER A 68 -7.44 12.85 -11.43
CA SER A 68 -7.25 14.26 -11.79
C SER A 68 -8.14 15.23 -11.01
N ASN A 69 -9.32 14.80 -10.57
CA ASN A 69 -10.27 15.66 -9.88
C ASN A 69 -9.79 15.96 -8.45
N LYS A 70 -9.52 17.23 -8.17
CA LYS A 70 -9.20 17.71 -6.83
C LYS A 70 -10.49 17.90 -6.02
N THR A 71 -10.44 17.58 -4.73
CA THR A 71 -11.42 18.09 -3.76
C THR A 71 -10.79 19.23 -2.98
N ASP A 72 -11.37 20.43 -3.07
CA ASP A 72 -10.91 21.62 -2.35
C ASP A 72 -10.82 21.40 -0.83
N ALA A 73 -11.71 20.56 -0.30
CA ALA A 73 -11.72 20.09 1.09
C ALA A 73 -10.41 19.45 1.57
N ILE A 74 -9.63 18.84 0.67
CA ILE A 74 -8.35 18.19 1.01
C ILE A 74 -7.22 19.22 1.16
N GLN A 75 -7.33 20.38 0.53
CA GLN A 75 -6.31 21.44 0.53
C GLN A 75 -6.60 22.59 1.52
N LEU A 76 -7.86 22.76 1.92
CA LEU A 76 -8.28 23.75 2.92
C LEU A 76 -7.48 23.59 4.23
N ASN A 77 -6.89 24.68 4.70
CA ASN A 77 -6.08 24.79 5.94
C ASN A 77 -4.71 24.06 5.94
N ARG A 78 -4.16 23.67 4.78
CA ARG A 78 -2.77 23.18 4.67
C ARG A 78 -1.80 24.31 4.33
N SER A 79 -0.54 24.18 4.75
CA SER A 79 0.52 25.09 4.32
C SER A 79 0.78 24.93 2.81
N ALA A 80 1.25 26.01 2.15
CA ALA A 80 1.59 25.98 0.73
C ALA A 80 2.60 24.85 0.39
N ILE A 81 3.58 24.60 1.27
CA ILE A 81 4.54 23.50 1.12
C ILE A 81 3.83 22.13 1.12
N THR A 82 2.86 21.95 2.01
CA THR A 82 2.10 20.70 2.08
C THR A 82 1.22 20.54 0.84
N GLN A 83 0.61 21.62 0.35
CA GLN A 83 -0.19 21.59 -0.88
C GLN A 83 0.67 21.19 -2.08
N ALA A 84 1.82 21.84 -2.29
CA ALA A 84 2.75 21.49 -3.36
C ALA A 84 3.21 20.02 -3.30
N TYR A 85 3.54 19.51 -2.10
CA TYR A 85 3.92 18.10 -1.92
C TYR A 85 2.84 17.13 -2.39
N PHE A 86 1.56 17.41 -2.08
CA PHE A 86 0.46 16.54 -2.51
C PHE A 86 0.12 16.72 -4.00
N GLU A 87 0.34 17.90 -4.55
CA GLU A 87 0.14 18.16 -5.99
C GLU A 87 1.18 17.44 -6.85
N GLU A 88 2.47 17.52 -6.48
CA GLU A 88 3.55 16.80 -7.14
C GLU A 88 3.36 15.27 -7.10
N ARG A 89 2.67 14.78 -6.06
CA ARG A 89 2.49 13.35 -5.80
C ARG A 89 1.08 12.83 -6.04
N GLN A 90 0.21 13.63 -6.66
CA GLN A 90 -1.20 13.33 -6.86
C GLN A 90 -1.44 11.96 -7.53
N PHE A 91 -0.60 11.62 -8.51
CA PHE A 91 -0.71 10.37 -9.27
C PHE A 91 0.16 9.23 -8.70
N SER A 92 1.04 9.54 -7.74
CA SER A 92 2.00 8.57 -7.18
C SER A 92 1.61 8.05 -5.79
N THR A 93 0.95 8.88 -4.96
CA THR A 93 0.52 8.49 -3.61
C THR A 93 -0.74 9.22 -3.15
N GLY A 94 -1.43 8.63 -2.17
CA GLY A 94 -2.55 9.28 -1.48
C GLY A 94 -3.86 9.39 -2.26
N TYR A 95 -3.92 8.87 -3.50
CA TYR A 95 -5.16 8.77 -4.27
C TYR A 95 -6.08 7.65 -3.76
N ALA A 96 -7.34 7.65 -4.20
CA ALA A 96 -8.38 6.72 -3.74
C ALA A 96 -8.41 6.62 -2.20
N THR A 97 -8.45 5.40 -1.66
CA THR A 97 -8.44 5.15 -0.20
C THR A 97 -7.04 5.02 0.39
N HIS A 98 -5.97 5.17 -0.40
CA HIS A 98 -4.58 5.16 0.10
C HIS A 98 -4.24 6.39 0.95
N GLY A 99 -4.96 7.49 0.73
CA GLY A 99 -4.88 8.72 1.51
C GLY A 99 -5.51 8.62 2.90
N LEU A 100 -6.31 7.57 3.15
CA LEU A 100 -6.84 7.29 4.48
C LEU A 100 -5.71 6.74 5.36
N PHE A 101 -5.55 7.32 6.55
CA PHE A 101 -4.55 7.00 7.56
C PHE A 101 -3.08 7.18 7.12
N PRO A 102 -2.28 8.00 7.83
CA PRO A 102 -0.88 8.26 7.49
C PRO A 102 0.08 7.15 8.00
N TYR A 103 -0.13 5.91 7.57
CA TYR A 103 0.72 4.77 7.95
C TYR A 103 2.17 4.94 7.49
N ARG A 104 3.13 4.63 8.38
CA ARG A 104 4.58 4.74 8.12
C ARG A 104 5.11 3.44 7.55
N GLY A 105 6.06 3.53 6.60
CA GLY A 105 6.67 2.35 5.99
C GLY A 105 5.75 1.60 5.00
N LYS A 106 4.86 2.31 4.30
CA LYS A 106 4.04 1.76 3.18
C LYS A 106 4.68 2.01 1.81
N PHE A 107 4.30 1.18 0.84
CA PHE A 107 4.58 1.42 -0.58
C PHE A 107 3.93 2.68 -1.12
N TYR A 108 4.51 3.18 -2.21
CA TYR A 108 3.81 4.05 -3.14
C TYR A 108 2.82 3.22 -3.95
N PRO A 109 1.51 3.56 -3.94
CA PRO A 109 0.50 2.85 -4.74
C PRO A 109 0.86 2.71 -6.22
N GLN A 110 1.41 3.77 -6.84
CA GLN A 110 1.81 3.75 -8.25
C GLN A 110 2.91 2.70 -8.55
N LEU A 111 3.84 2.48 -7.62
CA LEU A 111 4.84 1.41 -7.74
C LEU A 111 4.17 0.05 -7.82
N ILE A 112 3.24 -0.23 -6.91
CA ILE A 112 2.58 -1.54 -6.88
C ILE A 112 1.71 -1.76 -8.11
N LYS A 113 0.97 -0.74 -8.55
CA LYS A 113 0.23 -0.78 -9.82
C LYS A 113 1.12 -1.12 -11.02
N GLY A 114 2.26 -0.43 -11.12
CA GLY A 114 3.24 -0.67 -12.16
C GLY A 114 3.78 -2.10 -12.13
N LEU A 115 4.11 -2.60 -10.95
CA LEU A 115 4.59 -3.98 -10.78
C LEU A 115 3.53 -4.99 -11.21
N ILE A 116 2.28 -4.87 -10.74
CA ILE A 116 1.15 -5.73 -11.14
C ILE A 116 1.02 -5.80 -12.67
N ASN A 117 1.22 -4.67 -13.36
CA ASN A 117 1.21 -4.62 -14.83
C ASN A 117 2.42 -5.27 -15.46
N ILE A 118 3.64 -5.00 -14.96
CA ILE A 118 4.90 -5.56 -15.48
C ILE A 118 4.90 -7.08 -15.40
N ILE A 119 4.44 -7.64 -14.28
CA ILE A 119 4.34 -9.09 -14.06
C ILE A 119 3.00 -9.66 -14.57
N ASN A 120 2.19 -8.84 -15.24
CA ASN A 120 1.04 -9.22 -16.05
C ASN A 120 -0.09 -9.94 -15.28
N VAL A 121 -0.33 -9.59 -14.01
CA VAL A 121 -1.41 -10.19 -13.22
C VAL A 121 -2.78 -9.77 -13.79
N LYS A 122 -3.63 -10.76 -14.03
CA LYS A 122 -4.91 -10.60 -14.71
C LYS A 122 -6.05 -10.41 -13.72
N LYS A 123 -7.15 -9.83 -14.21
CA LYS A 123 -8.41 -9.74 -13.45
C LYS A 123 -8.84 -11.15 -13.02
N CYS A 124 -9.46 -11.25 -11.85
CA CYS A 124 -9.86 -12.50 -11.20
C CYS A 124 -8.71 -13.42 -10.73
N GLU A 125 -7.45 -13.21 -11.12
CA GLU A 125 -6.31 -13.84 -10.44
C GLU A 125 -6.18 -13.34 -9.00
N THR A 126 -5.44 -14.07 -8.16
CA THR A 126 -5.29 -13.77 -6.74
C THR A 126 -3.86 -13.38 -6.38
N ILE A 127 -3.68 -12.15 -5.88
CA ILE A 127 -2.43 -11.66 -5.28
C ILE A 127 -2.45 -11.89 -3.78
N LEU A 128 -1.38 -12.41 -3.21
CA LEU A 128 -1.17 -12.48 -1.77
C LEU A 128 -0.18 -11.40 -1.32
N ASP A 129 -0.56 -10.63 -0.30
CA ASP A 129 0.35 -9.78 0.46
C ASP A 129 0.46 -10.32 1.90
N PRO A 130 1.50 -11.11 2.22
CA PRO A 130 1.63 -11.78 3.51
C PRO A 130 2.14 -10.87 4.64
N MET A 131 2.51 -9.62 4.35
CA MET A 131 2.95 -8.61 5.32
C MET A 131 2.33 -7.25 4.96
N ALA A 132 0.99 -7.23 4.90
CA ALA A 132 0.22 -6.24 4.16
C ALA A 132 0.28 -4.81 4.72
N GLY A 133 0.57 -4.64 6.02
CA GLY A 133 0.62 -3.34 6.69
C GLY A 133 -0.66 -2.54 6.47
N SER A 134 -0.56 -1.44 5.72
CA SER A 134 -1.73 -0.59 5.41
C SER A 134 -2.56 -1.03 4.19
N GLY A 135 -2.20 -2.14 3.55
CA GLY A 135 -2.94 -2.79 2.46
C GLY A 135 -2.71 -2.22 1.07
N THR A 136 -1.57 -1.57 0.80
CA THR A 136 -1.36 -0.89 -0.50
C THR A 136 -1.52 -1.85 -1.68
N THR A 137 -0.94 -3.04 -1.60
CA THR A 137 -1.08 -4.09 -2.63
C THR A 137 -2.54 -4.50 -2.82
N ASN A 138 -3.26 -4.71 -1.73
CA ASN A 138 -4.64 -5.18 -1.75
C ASN A 138 -5.60 -4.13 -2.31
N ILE A 139 -5.39 -2.86 -1.97
CA ILE A 139 -6.21 -1.76 -2.50
C ILE A 139 -5.94 -1.55 -3.99
N GLU A 140 -4.68 -1.61 -4.44
CA GLU A 140 -4.37 -1.56 -5.89
C GLU A 140 -4.96 -2.75 -6.65
N ALA A 141 -4.83 -3.96 -6.10
CA ALA A 141 -5.45 -5.15 -6.68
C ALA A 141 -6.96 -4.97 -6.83
N ALA A 142 -7.65 -4.51 -5.78
CA ALA A 142 -9.08 -4.24 -5.81
C ALA A 142 -9.46 -3.23 -6.89
N LEU A 143 -8.76 -2.08 -6.97
CA LEU A 143 -9.01 -1.04 -7.98
C LEU A 143 -8.78 -1.53 -9.42
N MET A 144 -7.93 -2.55 -9.60
CA MET A 144 -7.65 -3.16 -10.90
C MET A 144 -8.55 -4.37 -11.25
N GLY A 145 -9.49 -4.73 -10.37
CA GLY A 145 -10.36 -5.90 -10.56
C GLY A 145 -9.67 -7.24 -10.32
N ILE A 146 -8.63 -7.24 -9.50
CA ILE A 146 -7.81 -8.41 -9.15
C ILE A 146 -8.13 -8.82 -7.71
N ASN A 147 -8.32 -10.12 -7.49
CA ASN A 147 -8.59 -10.61 -6.14
C ASN A 147 -7.31 -10.53 -5.31
N SER A 148 -7.45 -10.31 -4.00
CA SER A 148 -6.29 -10.34 -3.13
C SER A 148 -6.59 -10.96 -1.78
N LYS A 149 -5.54 -11.56 -1.22
CA LYS A 149 -5.49 -12.07 0.15
C LYS A 149 -4.47 -11.23 0.93
N ALA A 150 -4.84 -10.80 2.14
CA ALA A 150 -3.98 -10.01 3.01
C ALA A 150 -3.69 -10.77 4.30
N ILE A 151 -2.43 -10.80 4.71
CA ILE A 151 -2.00 -11.27 6.04
C ILE A 151 -1.25 -10.12 6.70
N ASP A 152 -1.60 -9.84 7.94
CA ASP A 152 -0.80 -8.99 8.82
C ASP A 152 -1.01 -9.44 10.26
N VAL A 153 0.04 -9.44 11.06
CA VAL A 153 -0.03 -9.86 12.46
C VAL A 153 -0.67 -8.78 13.35
N SER A 154 -0.64 -7.52 12.91
CA SER A 154 -1.21 -6.39 13.63
C SER A 154 -2.73 -6.34 13.38
N PRO A 155 -3.56 -6.46 14.44
CA PRO A 155 -5.00 -6.34 14.31
C PRO A 155 -5.43 -4.93 13.90
N PHE A 156 -4.61 -3.91 14.20
CA PHE A 156 -4.84 -2.56 13.71
C PHE A 156 -4.63 -2.44 12.20
N CYS A 157 -3.58 -3.09 11.65
CA CYS A 157 -3.37 -3.19 10.22
C CYS A 157 -4.56 -3.89 9.54
N GLN A 158 -5.01 -5.03 10.07
CA GLN A 158 -6.17 -5.75 9.56
C GLN A 158 -7.44 -4.87 9.51
N LEU A 159 -7.73 -4.11 10.58
CA LEU A 159 -8.83 -3.14 10.63
C LEU A 159 -8.69 -2.06 9.57
N MET A 160 -7.48 -1.52 9.40
CA MET A 160 -7.19 -0.46 8.43
C MET A 160 -7.37 -0.94 6.98
N ILE A 161 -6.84 -2.12 6.65
CA ILE A 161 -7.01 -2.73 5.32
C ILE A 161 -8.50 -2.93 5.02
N LYS A 162 -9.24 -3.54 5.96
CA LYS A 162 -10.69 -3.75 5.85
C LYS A 162 -11.42 -2.44 5.58
N THR A 163 -11.13 -1.42 6.40
CA THR A 163 -11.81 -0.12 6.30
C THR A 163 -11.52 0.58 4.97
N LYS A 164 -10.27 0.55 4.50
CA LYS A 164 -9.88 1.15 3.21
C LYS A 164 -10.54 0.47 2.03
N TYR A 165 -10.68 -0.86 2.07
CA TYR A 165 -11.41 -1.60 1.05
C TYR A 165 -12.91 -1.32 1.13
N GLU A 166 -13.50 -1.41 2.32
CA GLU A 166 -14.92 -1.13 2.53
C GLU A 166 -15.33 0.27 2.08
N ALA A 167 -14.47 1.27 2.28
CA ALA A 167 -14.68 2.64 1.82
C ALA A 167 -14.87 2.74 0.30
N LEU A 168 -14.23 1.87 -0.50
CA LEU A 168 -14.45 1.77 -1.95
C LEU A 168 -15.82 1.16 -2.31
N THR A 169 -16.49 0.54 -1.33
CA THR A 169 -17.74 -0.20 -1.52
C THR A 169 -18.94 0.42 -0.81
N ILE A 170 -18.79 1.61 -0.22
CA ILE A 170 -19.89 2.34 0.40
C ILE A 170 -20.85 2.79 -0.69
N ASP A 171 -22.16 2.58 -0.49
CA ASP A 171 -23.17 3.19 -1.36
C ASP A 171 -23.12 4.72 -1.25
N LEU A 172 -22.85 5.40 -2.37
CA LEU A 172 -22.65 6.86 -2.41
C LEU A 172 -23.89 7.61 -1.91
N ASN A 173 -25.09 7.16 -2.28
CA ASN A 173 -26.34 7.79 -1.83
C ASN A 173 -26.51 7.70 -0.32
N SER A 174 -26.17 6.55 0.27
CA SER A 174 -26.21 6.32 1.71
C SER A 174 -25.19 7.21 2.42
N LEU A 175 -23.98 7.36 1.88
CA LEU A 175 -22.96 8.26 2.42
C LEU A 175 -23.43 9.72 2.41
N ILE A 176 -24.02 10.19 1.30
CA ILE A 176 -24.50 11.58 1.16
C ILE A 176 -25.69 11.86 2.09
N LYS A 177 -26.64 10.92 2.21
CA LYS A 177 -27.85 11.10 3.03
C LYS A 177 -27.59 10.95 4.53
N THR A 178 -26.50 10.29 4.91
CA THR A 178 -26.19 10.05 6.32
C THR A 178 -25.79 11.36 7.00
N LYS A 179 -26.61 11.82 7.95
CA LYS A 179 -26.28 12.98 8.79
C LYS A 179 -25.22 12.58 9.82
N ILE A 180 -23.97 12.93 9.55
CA ILE A 180 -22.82 12.66 10.44
C ILE A 180 -22.82 13.66 11.59
N ASN A 181 -23.07 13.18 12.81
CA ASN A 181 -22.89 13.97 14.03
C ASN A 181 -21.55 13.56 14.68
N ILE A 182 -20.54 14.41 14.49
CA ILE A 182 -19.16 14.12 14.92
C ILE A 182 -19.08 13.88 16.42
N LYS A 183 -19.73 14.72 17.24
CA LYS A 183 -19.73 14.58 18.70
C LYS A 183 -20.34 13.26 19.14
N LYS A 184 -21.51 12.88 18.60
CA LYS A 184 -22.14 11.58 18.90
C LYS A 184 -21.26 10.40 18.48
N LEU A 185 -20.55 10.49 17.36
CA LEU A 185 -19.61 9.46 16.93
C LEU A 185 -18.40 9.39 17.86
N PHE A 186 -17.85 10.53 18.27
CA PHE A 186 -16.74 10.57 19.22
C PHE A 186 -17.14 9.93 20.56
N ASP A 187 -18.29 10.32 21.10
CA ASP A 187 -18.86 9.75 22.32
C ASP A 187 -19.15 8.25 22.16
N PHE A 188 -19.61 7.83 20.97
CA PHE A 188 -19.78 6.43 20.64
C PHE A 188 -18.43 5.71 20.73
N PHE A 189 -17.39 6.14 20.02
CA PHE A 189 -16.11 5.43 19.99
C PHE A 189 -15.39 5.42 21.35
N LYS A 190 -15.41 6.53 22.09
CA LYS A 190 -14.76 6.66 23.41
C LYS A 190 -15.21 5.63 24.45
N GLN A 191 -16.42 5.07 24.32
CA GLN A 191 -16.95 4.05 25.25
C GLN A 191 -16.27 2.66 25.12
N GLY A 192 -15.35 2.47 24.17
CA GLY A 192 -14.66 1.20 23.96
C GLY A 192 -15.56 0.11 23.35
N ASN A 193 -15.04 -1.12 23.25
CA ASN A 193 -15.69 -2.28 22.61
C ASN A 193 -16.31 -1.94 21.24
N VAL A 194 -15.61 -1.10 20.47
CA VAL A 194 -16.17 -0.45 19.29
C VAL A 194 -16.59 -1.45 18.23
N ALA A 195 -15.75 -2.45 17.92
CA ALA A 195 -16.04 -3.48 16.93
C ALA A 195 -17.38 -4.20 17.23
N ARG A 196 -17.55 -4.71 18.47
CA ARG A 196 -18.78 -5.35 18.93
C ARG A 196 -20.02 -4.46 18.87
N ARG A 197 -19.85 -3.15 19.01
CA ARG A 197 -20.97 -2.18 18.96
C ARG A 197 -21.31 -1.80 17.52
N ILE A 198 -20.34 -1.79 16.61
CA ILE A 198 -20.58 -1.63 15.18
C ILE A 198 -21.27 -2.88 14.61
N GLU A 199 -20.90 -4.09 15.05
CA GLU A 199 -21.53 -5.36 14.64
C GLU A 199 -23.04 -5.44 14.96
N LYS A 200 -23.51 -4.66 15.95
CA LYS A 200 -24.94 -4.58 16.30
C LYS A 200 -25.75 -3.66 15.40
N ILE A 201 -25.13 -3.03 14.40
CA ILE A 201 -25.82 -2.16 13.44
C ILE A 201 -26.37 -3.03 12.31
N ASP A 202 -27.68 -3.02 12.08
CA ASP A 202 -28.32 -3.90 11.08
C ASP A 202 -28.05 -3.51 9.62
N ASP A 203 -27.62 -2.27 9.36
CA ASP A 203 -27.43 -1.72 8.02
C ASP A 203 -25.95 -1.85 7.59
N PRO A 204 -25.64 -2.68 6.56
CA PRO A 204 -24.28 -2.88 6.09
C PRO A 204 -23.58 -1.61 5.59
N ASN A 205 -24.32 -0.67 5.00
CA ASN A 205 -23.72 0.59 4.57
C ASN A 205 -23.38 1.48 5.77
N LYS A 206 -24.24 1.50 6.80
CA LYS A 206 -23.90 2.21 8.04
C LYS A 206 -22.71 1.59 8.73
N ILE A 207 -22.57 0.27 8.77
CA ILE A 207 -21.37 -0.40 9.30
C ILE A 207 -20.10 0.16 8.63
N LYS A 208 -20.07 0.24 7.29
CA LYS A 208 -18.91 0.76 6.56
C LYS A 208 -18.62 2.24 6.87
N ILE A 209 -19.66 3.06 7.00
CA ILE A 209 -19.52 4.48 7.40
C ILE A 209 -18.97 4.59 8.83
N TYR A 210 -19.42 3.74 9.75
CA TYR A 210 -18.89 3.67 11.11
C TYR A 210 -17.45 3.20 11.14
N ASN A 211 -17.06 2.20 10.33
CA ASN A 211 -15.67 1.76 10.21
C ASN A 211 -14.77 2.89 9.67
N LEU A 212 -15.23 3.59 8.63
CA LEU A 212 -14.53 4.76 8.08
C LEU A 212 -14.34 5.85 9.15
N ALA A 213 -15.40 6.16 9.91
CA ALA A 213 -15.34 7.13 10.99
C ALA A 213 -14.46 6.65 12.16
N PHE A 214 -14.44 5.35 12.44
CA PHE A 214 -13.61 4.78 13.49
C PHE A 214 -12.12 4.83 13.13
N LEU A 215 -11.75 4.57 11.87
CA LEU A 215 -10.37 4.77 11.42
C LEU A 215 -9.95 6.24 11.52
N ALA A 216 -10.84 7.19 11.19
CA ALA A 216 -10.59 8.62 11.39
C ALA A 216 -10.41 8.98 12.89
N PHE A 217 -11.15 8.33 13.78
CA PHE A 217 -11.00 8.49 15.24
C PHE A 217 -9.64 7.98 15.71
N LEU A 218 -9.18 6.82 15.20
CA LEU A 218 -7.86 6.26 15.53
C LEU A 218 -6.70 7.09 14.94
N ASP A 219 -6.87 7.68 13.75
CA ASP A 219 -5.93 8.66 13.18
C ASP A 219 -5.81 9.88 14.09
N ALA A 220 -6.94 10.47 14.49
CA ALA A 220 -6.97 11.60 15.41
C ALA A 220 -6.37 11.28 16.78
N LEU A 221 -6.55 10.03 17.28
CA LEU A 221 -5.95 9.56 18.53
C LEU A 221 -4.43 9.65 18.46
N GLY A 222 -3.82 8.96 17.49
CA GLY A 222 -2.37 8.98 17.32
C GLY A 222 -1.85 10.38 17.02
N TYR A 223 -2.61 11.20 16.29
CA TYR A 223 -2.20 12.57 16.03
C TYR A 223 -2.18 13.42 17.30
N SER A 224 -3.18 13.27 18.18
CA SER A 224 -3.26 14.00 19.45
C SER A 224 -2.05 13.78 20.37
N LYS A 225 -1.40 12.62 20.26
CA LYS A 225 -0.23 12.22 21.05
C LYS A 225 1.06 12.88 20.56
N ARG A 226 1.05 13.41 19.33
CA ARG A 226 2.18 14.05 18.66
C ARG A 226 2.09 15.56 18.62
N VAL A 227 0.99 16.15 19.09
CA VAL A 227 0.77 17.62 19.07
C VAL A 227 0.34 18.14 20.43
N ALA A 228 0.83 19.32 20.80
CA ALA A 228 0.50 19.94 22.08
C ALA A 228 -0.79 20.79 22.06
N ARG A 229 -1.23 21.24 20.88
CA ARG A 229 -2.21 22.34 20.75
C ARG A 229 -3.66 21.90 20.52
N SER A 230 -3.92 20.62 20.32
CA SER A 230 -5.27 20.13 20.03
C SER A 230 -5.49 18.77 20.65
N ASN A 231 -6.63 18.59 21.29
CA ASN A 231 -7.00 17.31 21.89
C ASN A 231 -7.59 16.35 20.84
N HIS A 232 -7.84 15.11 21.24
CA HIS A 232 -8.35 14.05 20.37
C HIS A 232 -9.68 14.42 19.69
N GLU A 233 -10.64 14.99 20.42
CA GLU A 233 -11.96 15.38 19.89
C GLU A 233 -11.83 16.47 18.82
N GLN A 234 -11.07 17.54 19.12
CA GLN A 234 -10.79 18.64 18.19
C GLN A 234 -10.07 18.19 16.91
N LEU A 235 -9.20 17.19 17.02
CA LEU A 235 -8.54 16.60 15.85
C LEU A 235 -9.50 15.71 15.06
N PHE A 236 -10.37 14.95 15.74
CA PHE A 236 -11.37 14.12 15.08
C PHE A 236 -12.37 14.96 14.27
N GLU A 237 -12.77 16.14 14.79
CA GLU A 237 -13.58 17.14 14.07
C GLU A 237 -12.95 17.61 12.75
N LYS A 238 -11.62 17.56 12.63
CA LYS A 238 -10.89 17.93 11.40
C LYS A 238 -10.63 16.72 10.50
N VAL A 239 -10.32 15.56 11.08
CA VAL A 239 -9.92 14.36 10.34
C VAL A 239 -11.13 13.68 9.67
N LEU A 240 -12.26 13.57 10.38
CA LEU A 240 -13.43 12.86 9.85
C LEU A 240 -13.99 13.51 8.57
N PRO A 241 -14.24 14.84 8.50
CA PRO A 241 -14.72 15.46 7.26
C PRO A 241 -13.79 15.21 6.08
N ARG A 242 -12.47 15.24 6.28
CA ARG A 242 -11.49 14.93 5.23
C ARG A 242 -11.65 13.52 4.69
N TYR A 243 -11.86 12.52 5.56
CA TYR A 243 -12.07 11.14 5.15
C TYR A 243 -13.35 10.99 4.33
N ILE A 244 -14.45 11.58 4.81
CA ILE A 244 -15.76 11.53 4.13
C ILE A 244 -15.67 12.18 2.76
N GLU A 245 -15.08 13.37 2.65
CA GLU A 245 -14.95 14.06 1.36
C GLU A 245 -14.00 13.33 0.40
N THR A 246 -12.89 12.74 0.89
CA THR A 246 -12.03 11.90 0.05
C THR A 246 -12.78 10.70 -0.55
N VAL A 247 -13.53 9.98 0.29
CA VAL A 247 -14.30 8.80 -0.17
C VAL A 247 -15.44 9.23 -1.09
N LYS A 248 -16.20 10.25 -0.73
CA LYS A 248 -17.31 10.78 -1.54
C LYS A 248 -16.83 11.26 -2.91
N ALA A 249 -15.74 12.03 -2.96
CA ALA A 249 -15.16 12.50 -4.21
C ALA A 249 -14.77 11.33 -5.12
N PHE A 250 -14.10 10.32 -4.56
CA PHE A 250 -13.68 9.15 -5.32
C PHE A 250 -14.88 8.32 -5.83
N LEU A 251 -15.85 8.01 -4.96
CA LEU A 251 -17.06 7.26 -5.32
C LEU A 251 -17.94 8.00 -6.34
N SER A 252 -17.89 9.34 -6.37
CA SER A 252 -18.61 10.16 -7.35
C SER A 252 -17.91 10.25 -8.71
N ASN A 253 -16.70 9.74 -8.86
CA ASN A 253 -15.97 9.79 -10.11
C ASN A 253 -16.61 8.85 -11.15
N GLN A 254 -17.05 9.40 -12.29
CA GLN A 254 -17.71 8.65 -13.36
C GLN A 254 -16.86 7.51 -13.97
N TYR A 255 -15.53 7.57 -13.83
CA TYR A 255 -14.62 6.53 -14.32
C TYR A 255 -14.42 5.40 -13.30
N PHE A 256 -14.91 5.58 -12.07
CA PHE A 256 -14.89 4.55 -11.04
C PHE A 256 -16.15 3.69 -11.12
N ASP A 257 -15.98 2.38 -11.21
CA ASP A 257 -17.08 1.40 -11.21
C ASP A 257 -16.85 0.39 -10.08
N GLN A 258 -17.65 0.53 -9.02
CA GLN A 258 -17.61 -0.33 -7.85
C GLN A 258 -17.84 -1.81 -8.19
N LYS A 259 -18.57 -2.14 -9.27
CA LYS A 259 -18.85 -3.53 -9.67
C LYS A 259 -17.62 -4.24 -10.25
N LYS A 260 -16.61 -3.48 -10.66
CA LYS A 260 -15.35 -4.01 -11.21
C LYS A 260 -14.28 -4.25 -10.14
N LEU A 261 -14.57 -3.97 -8.86
CA LEU A 261 -13.62 -4.18 -7.79
C LEU A 261 -13.26 -5.65 -7.63
N GLY A 262 -11.96 -5.91 -7.46
CA GLY A 262 -11.47 -7.21 -7.02
C GLY A 262 -11.91 -7.51 -5.59
N LYS A 263 -12.02 -8.80 -5.25
CA LYS A 263 -12.37 -9.22 -3.90
C LYS A 263 -11.16 -9.15 -2.98
N LEU A 264 -11.35 -8.67 -1.77
CA LEU A 264 -10.36 -8.74 -0.69
C LEU A 264 -10.80 -9.79 0.33
N ASP A 265 -9.85 -10.63 0.71
CA ASP A 265 -9.96 -11.57 1.82
C ASP A 265 -8.82 -11.33 2.83
N ILE A 266 -9.15 -11.06 4.10
CA ILE A 266 -8.17 -10.84 5.17
C ILE A 266 -8.07 -12.12 5.98
N LEU A 267 -6.90 -12.74 6.00
CA LEU A 267 -6.69 -14.02 6.66
C LEU A 267 -6.30 -13.81 8.12
N PHE A 268 -7.28 -13.57 8.98
CA PHE A 268 -7.09 -13.25 10.40
C PHE A 268 -6.32 -14.31 11.20
N ASN A 269 -6.35 -15.57 10.75
CA ASN A 269 -5.70 -16.72 11.40
C ASN A 269 -4.40 -17.16 10.72
N SER A 270 -3.83 -16.31 9.86
CA SER A 270 -2.56 -16.58 9.17
C SER A 270 -1.45 -15.67 9.69
N ASP A 271 -0.21 -16.14 9.53
CA ASP A 271 1.01 -15.39 9.79
C ASP A 271 1.94 -15.53 8.57
N ALA A 272 2.84 -14.57 8.33
CA ALA A 272 3.79 -14.67 7.22
C ALA A 272 4.69 -15.92 7.32
N LEU A 273 4.95 -16.38 8.55
CA LEU A 273 5.75 -17.58 8.84
C LEU A 273 4.91 -18.87 8.87
N ASN A 274 3.58 -18.75 8.81
CA ASN A 274 2.64 -19.87 8.75
C ASN A 274 1.39 -19.44 7.96
N ILE A 275 1.49 -19.54 6.63
CA ILE A 275 0.43 -19.08 5.73
C ILE A 275 -0.64 -20.18 5.64
N ASN A 276 -1.80 -19.94 6.25
CA ASN A 276 -2.92 -20.87 6.21
C ASN A 276 -3.69 -20.76 4.88
N LEU A 277 -3.08 -21.25 3.81
CA LEU A 277 -3.65 -21.41 2.47
C LEU A 277 -3.22 -22.75 1.88
N GLU A 278 -3.99 -23.25 0.92
CA GLU A 278 -3.63 -24.43 0.17
C GLU A 278 -2.36 -24.18 -0.67
N ASP A 279 -1.58 -25.24 -0.90
CA ASP A 279 -0.43 -25.21 -1.79
C ASP A 279 -0.86 -24.82 -3.21
N ASN A 280 -0.03 -24.05 -3.91
CA ASN A 280 -0.28 -23.60 -5.28
C ASN A 280 -1.66 -22.92 -5.46
N SER A 281 -2.11 -22.14 -4.49
CA SER A 281 -3.42 -21.48 -4.50
C SER A 281 -3.39 -20.03 -5.01
N VAL A 282 -2.24 -19.36 -5.02
CA VAL A 282 -2.14 -17.94 -5.41
C VAL A 282 -1.35 -17.73 -6.70
N ASP A 283 -1.72 -16.70 -7.46
CA ASP A 283 -1.16 -16.39 -8.79
C ASP A 283 0.01 -15.43 -8.74
N CYS A 284 0.19 -14.74 -7.61
CA CYS A 284 1.28 -13.81 -7.38
C CYS A 284 1.44 -13.53 -5.87
N VAL A 285 2.67 -13.28 -5.43
CA VAL A 285 2.95 -12.67 -4.12
C VAL A 285 3.63 -11.32 -4.33
N ILE A 286 3.14 -10.25 -3.70
CA ILE A 286 3.79 -8.93 -3.70
C ILE A 286 3.80 -8.40 -2.27
N THR A 287 4.98 -8.13 -1.72
CA THR A 287 5.09 -7.66 -0.34
C THR A 287 6.42 -6.99 -0.02
N SER A 288 6.55 -6.55 1.23
CA SER A 288 7.78 -6.01 1.80
C SER A 288 7.84 -6.34 3.27
N PRO A 289 8.98 -6.91 3.71
CA PRO A 289 9.12 -7.28 5.09
C PRO A 289 9.27 -6.05 5.97
N PRO A 290 8.82 -6.11 7.23
CA PRO A 290 9.02 -5.02 8.17
C PRO A 290 10.52 -4.77 8.37
N TYR A 291 10.94 -3.51 8.21
CA TYR A 291 12.30 -3.06 8.48
C TYR A 291 12.48 -2.75 9.97
N SER A 292 12.38 -3.77 10.83
CA SER A 292 12.43 -3.64 12.30
C SER A 292 13.67 -2.92 12.85
N PHE A 293 14.78 -2.92 12.09
CA PHE A 293 16.02 -2.21 12.39
C PHE A 293 16.00 -0.72 12.03
N ALA A 294 15.04 -0.28 11.22
CA ALA A 294 14.86 1.10 10.78
C ALA A 294 13.58 1.75 11.35
N LEU A 295 12.55 0.96 11.65
CA LEU A 295 11.25 1.44 12.13
C LEU A 295 10.64 0.46 13.14
N ASP A 296 10.22 0.98 14.31
CA ASP A 296 9.39 0.21 15.25
C ASP A 296 7.90 0.41 14.89
N TYR A 297 7.35 -0.54 14.13
CA TYR A 297 5.96 -0.47 13.66
C TYR A 297 4.95 -0.51 14.82
N ILE A 298 5.23 -1.30 15.85
CA ILE A 298 4.35 -1.39 17.04
C ILE A 298 4.35 -0.09 17.79
N GLU A 299 5.51 0.53 18.00
CA GLU A 299 5.58 1.82 18.70
C GLU A 299 4.84 2.93 17.93
N ASN A 300 4.90 2.92 16.59
CA ASN A 300 4.18 3.93 15.79
C ASN A 300 2.65 3.83 15.91
N ASP A 301 2.12 2.62 16.12
CA ASP A 301 0.68 2.33 16.19
C ASP A 301 0.23 1.99 17.62
N LYS A 302 1.09 2.26 18.62
CA LYS A 302 0.90 1.86 20.02
C LYS A 302 -0.41 2.37 20.60
N ASP A 303 -0.70 3.66 20.46
CA ASP A 303 -1.93 4.25 20.99
C ASP A 303 -3.19 3.62 20.36
N GLN A 304 -3.14 3.23 19.09
CA GLN A 304 -4.25 2.55 18.41
C GLN A 304 -4.42 1.12 18.91
N LEU A 305 -3.32 0.37 19.03
CA LEU A 305 -3.32 -1.00 19.54
C LEU A 305 -3.81 -1.07 20.99
N GLU A 306 -3.31 -0.18 21.85
CA GLU A 306 -3.75 -0.06 23.25
C GLU A 306 -5.23 0.33 23.35
N PHE A 307 -5.71 1.26 22.52
CA PHE A 307 -7.13 1.61 22.47
C PHE A 307 -8.02 0.42 22.06
N LEU A 308 -7.54 -0.41 21.14
CA LEU A 308 -8.22 -1.62 20.71
C LEU A 308 -8.12 -2.77 21.73
N GLY A 309 -7.36 -2.59 22.81
CA GLY A 309 -7.21 -3.55 23.90
C GLY A 309 -6.18 -4.65 23.64
N TYR A 310 -5.25 -4.44 22.70
CA TYR A 310 -4.20 -5.41 22.39
C TYR A 310 -2.91 -5.15 23.19
N ASP A 311 -2.24 -6.24 23.59
CA ASP A 311 -0.91 -6.18 24.19
C ASP A 311 0.16 -5.98 23.12
N THR A 312 0.82 -4.82 23.16
CA THR A 312 1.89 -4.45 22.23
C THR A 312 3.16 -5.27 22.44
N SER A 313 3.39 -5.80 23.64
CA SER A 313 4.57 -6.62 23.96
C SER A 313 4.46 -8.00 23.33
N GLU A 314 3.27 -8.61 23.34
CA GLU A 314 3.02 -9.89 22.67
C GLU A 314 3.17 -9.75 21.14
N LEU A 315 2.59 -8.71 20.55
CA LEU A 315 2.66 -8.45 19.11
C LEU A 315 4.11 -8.24 18.63
N LYS A 316 4.95 -7.59 19.44
CA LYS A 316 6.36 -7.37 19.13
C LYS A 316 7.14 -8.68 18.95
N ASN A 317 6.78 -9.74 19.68
CA ASN A 317 7.41 -11.05 19.55
C ASN A 317 6.94 -11.84 18.32
N ARG A 318 5.81 -11.47 17.71
CA ARG A 318 5.27 -12.12 16.51
C ARG A 318 5.78 -11.48 15.21
N LEU A 319 6.12 -10.20 15.24
CA LEU A 319 6.63 -9.50 14.07
C LEU A 319 8.02 -9.99 13.64
N VAL A 320 8.16 -10.22 12.34
CA VAL A 320 9.44 -10.52 11.69
C VAL A 320 10.46 -9.43 12.03
N GLY A 321 11.63 -9.84 12.51
CA GLY A 321 12.78 -8.97 12.76
C GLY A 321 12.78 -8.16 14.06
N LEU A 322 11.72 -8.18 14.89
CA LEU A 322 11.73 -7.49 16.19
C LEU A 322 12.16 -8.39 17.37
N LYS A 323 12.35 -9.70 17.13
CA LYS A 323 12.74 -10.71 18.12
C LYS A 323 14.22 -10.63 18.48
N GLY A 324 14.55 -10.63 19.77
CA GLY A 324 15.92 -10.71 20.28
C GLY A 324 16.37 -9.46 21.06
N ASN A 325 17.38 -9.62 21.91
CA ASN A 325 17.81 -8.56 22.84
C ASN A 325 18.98 -7.74 22.28
N THR A 326 19.85 -8.37 21.47
CA THR A 326 20.99 -7.70 20.83
C THR A 326 20.73 -7.46 19.35
N LYS A 327 21.48 -6.52 18.76
CA LYS A 327 21.41 -6.22 17.32
C LYS A 327 21.73 -7.46 16.46
N THR A 328 22.71 -8.25 16.87
CA THR A 328 23.11 -9.50 16.19
C THR A 328 22.00 -10.54 16.23
N GLN A 329 21.42 -10.80 17.42
CA GLN A 329 20.31 -11.75 17.57
C GLN A 329 19.09 -11.34 16.71
N LYS A 330 18.77 -10.05 16.67
CA LYS A 330 17.68 -9.54 15.84
C LYS A 330 17.91 -9.80 14.34
N LEU A 331 19.14 -9.66 13.87
CA LEU A 331 19.51 -9.95 12.48
C LEU A 331 19.47 -11.45 12.17
N GLU A 332 20.02 -12.28 13.05
CA GLU A 332 19.98 -13.74 12.90
C GLU A 332 18.54 -14.27 12.87
N ASN A 333 17.70 -13.80 13.81
CA ASN A 333 16.28 -14.14 13.85
C ASN A 333 15.54 -13.62 12.61
N TYR A 334 15.87 -12.42 12.13
CA TYR A 334 15.29 -11.88 10.89
C TYR A 334 15.63 -12.79 9.69
N PHE A 335 16.87 -13.23 9.56
CA PHE A 335 17.25 -14.12 8.45
C PHE A 335 16.57 -15.50 8.54
N ALA A 336 16.44 -16.05 9.74
CA ALA A 336 15.71 -17.30 9.96
C ALA A 336 14.22 -17.15 9.62
N ASP A 337 13.58 -16.06 10.07
CA ASP A 337 12.20 -15.73 9.75
C ASP A 337 12.03 -15.54 8.23
N MET A 338 12.96 -14.87 7.54
CA MET A 338 12.91 -14.67 6.09
C MET A 338 13.13 -15.96 5.27
N ASP A 339 13.95 -16.89 5.74
CA ASP A 339 14.08 -18.23 5.12
C ASP A 339 12.77 -19.02 5.26
N SER A 340 12.18 -19.03 6.46
CA SER A 340 10.89 -19.66 6.71
C SER A 340 9.77 -19.01 5.88
N PHE A 341 9.76 -17.69 5.77
CA PHE A 341 8.85 -16.95 4.91
C PHE A 341 8.98 -17.35 3.43
N CYS A 342 10.21 -17.47 2.91
CA CYS A 342 10.43 -17.92 1.53
C CYS A 342 9.89 -19.34 1.30
N LEU A 343 10.03 -20.24 2.28
CA LEU A 343 9.40 -21.56 2.22
C LEU A 343 7.87 -21.46 2.15
N GLN A 344 7.24 -20.66 3.02
CA GLN A 344 5.78 -20.47 3.01
C GLN A 344 5.27 -19.91 1.68
N VAL A 345 5.95 -18.91 1.12
CA VAL A 345 5.65 -18.36 -0.21
C VAL A 345 5.79 -19.44 -1.27
N SER A 346 6.85 -20.24 -1.22
CA SER A 346 7.06 -21.31 -2.19
C SER A 346 5.95 -22.36 -2.16
N ASN A 347 5.34 -22.65 -1.01
CA ASN A 347 4.26 -23.62 -0.91
C ASN A 347 2.99 -23.11 -1.59
N VAL A 348 2.59 -21.87 -1.28
CA VAL A 348 1.29 -21.32 -1.72
C VAL A 348 1.31 -20.75 -3.14
N LEU A 349 2.45 -20.28 -3.64
CA LEU A 349 2.58 -19.72 -4.98
C LEU A 349 2.49 -20.83 -6.04
N LYS A 350 1.71 -20.61 -7.10
CA LYS A 350 1.64 -21.56 -8.23
C LYS A 350 2.97 -21.64 -9.00
N LYS A 351 3.24 -22.79 -9.60
CA LYS A 351 4.35 -23.00 -10.54
C LYS A 351 4.28 -22.02 -11.73
N GLY A 352 5.42 -21.46 -12.14
CA GLY A 352 5.52 -20.47 -13.22
C GLY A 352 4.97 -19.08 -12.88
N LYS A 353 4.63 -18.82 -11.61
CA LYS A 353 4.14 -17.53 -11.14
C LYS A 353 5.22 -16.74 -10.40
N ILE A 354 4.94 -15.45 -10.22
CA ILE A 354 5.91 -14.45 -9.78
C ILE A 354 5.74 -14.09 -8.31
N PHE A 355 6.87 -14.02 -7.60
CA PHE A 355 7.00 -13.44 -6.28
C PHE A 355 7.81 -12.14 -6.39
N VAL A 356 7.23 -11.02 -5.93
CA VAL A 356 7.89 -9.72 -5.84
C VAL A 356 8.10 -9.35 -4.38
N LEU A 357 9.35 -9.07 -4.03
CA LEU A 357 9.74 -8.60 -2.71
C LEU A 357 10.41 -7.23 -2.81
N ILE A 358 9.89 -6.26 -2.09
CA ILE A 358 10.52 -4.94 -1.98
C ILE A 358 11.30 -4.91 -0.66
N ILE A 359 12.62 -4.81 -0.74
CA ILE A 359 13.50 -4.86 0.43
C ILE A 359 14.58 -3.78 0.37
N GLY A 360 14.59 -2.96 1.41
CA GLY A 360 15.64 -2.03 1.76
C GLY A 360 16.93 -2.71 2.19
N SER A 361 18.08 -2.22 1.70
CA SER A 361 19.39 -2.70 2.14
C SER A 361 20.25 -1.58 2.69
N ASN A 362 20.98 -1.88 3.75
CA ASN A 362 21.96 -0.99 4.33
C ASN A 362 23.02 -1.77 5.12
N THR A 363 24.24 -1.81 4.58
CA THR A 363 25.39 -2.48 5.20
C THR A 363 25.78 -1.87 6.55
N ASN A 364 25.55 -0.57 6.77
CA ASN A 364 25.89 0.09 8.04
C ASN A 364 25.01 -0.39 9.20
N GLN A 365 23.74 -0.69 8.92
CA GLN A 365 22.79 -1.15 9.94
C GLN A 365 22.88 -2.65 10.19
N THR A 366 23.45 -3.43 9.28
CA THR A 366 23.55 -4.90 9.38
C THR A 366 24.94 -5.41 9.75
N GLY A 367 25.93 -4.52 9.92
CA GLY A 367 27.31 -4.94 10.18
C GLY A 367 28.03 -5.49 8.94
N GLY A 368 27.66 -5.01 7.76
CA GLY A 368 28.26 -5.40 6.47
C GLY A 368 27.43 -6.39 5.64
N ILE A 369 26.37 -6.98 6.21
CA ILE A 369 25.56 -8.00 5.53
C ILE A 369 24.50 -7.36 4.62
N ARG A 370 24.42 -7.82 3.37
CA ARG A 370 23.37 -7.39 2.43
C ARG A 370 22.10 -8.21 2.63
N LEU A 371 21.02 -7.56 3.04
CA LEU A 371 19.74 -8.22 3.36
C LEU A 371 19.12 -8.88 2.12
N GLU A 372 19.12 -8.16 1.01
CA GLU A 372 18.63 -8.58 -0.30
C GLU A 372 19.33 -9.86 -0.78
N GLU A 373 20.65 -9.98 -0.62
CA GLU A 373 21.39 -11.17 -1.05
C GLU A 373 20.99 -12.41 -0.24
N THR A 374 20.76 -12.24 1.06
CA THR A 374 20.32 -13.33 1.94
C THR A 374 18.94 -13.84 1.55
N VAL A 375 18.03 -12.92 1.21
CA VAL A 375 16.68 -13.30 0.76
C VAL A 375 16.71 -13.92 -0.64
N ILE A 376 17.57 -13.43 -1.55
CA ILE A 376 17.77 -14.05 -2.87
C ILE A 376 18.22 -15.50 -2.74
N ASN A 377 19.18 -15.77 -1.85
CA ASN A 377 19.66 -17.12 -1.59
C ASN A 377 18.58 -18.02 -0.98
N SER A 378 17.78 -17.47 -0.05
CA SER A 378 16.67 -18.19 0.58
C SER A 378 15.57 -18.53 -0.43
N ALA A 379 15.15 -17.58 -1.27
CA ALA A 379 14.17 -17.83 -2.32
C ALA A 379 14.67 -18.89 -3.33
N LYS A 380 15.95 -18.80 -3.73
CA LYS A 380 16.57 -19.79 -4.63
C LYS A 380 16.59 -21.20 -4.03
N LYS A 381 16.81 -21.35 -2.72
CA LYS A 381 16.75 -22.64 -2.01
C LYS A 381 15.38 -23.31 -2.12
N TYR A 382 14.31 -22.52 -2.26
CA TYR A 382 12.93 -23.00 -2.39
C TYR A 382 12.39 -22.85 -3.82
N ASP A 383 13.26 -23.06 -4.82
CA ASP A 383 12.93 -23.10 -6.25
C ASP A 383 12.29 -21.83 -6.83
N MET A 384 12.64 -20.68 -6.25
CA MET A 384 12.25 -19.34 -6.72
C MET A 384 13.50 -18.53 -7.07
N PRO A 385 14.21 -18.81 -8.18
CA PRO A 385 15.36 -18.02 -8.62
C PRO A 385 14.97 -16.57 -8.95
N LEU A 386 15.91 -15.65 -8.70
CA LEU A 386 15.77 -14.24 -9.07
C LEU A 386 15.77 -14.11 -10.61
N VAL A 387 14.76 -13.44 -11.14
CA VAL A 387 14.62 -13.10 -12.55
C VAL A 387 15.10 -11.68 -12.82
N LYS A 388 14.75 -10.73 -11.95
CA LYS A 388 15.11 -9.33 -12.13
C LYS A 388 15.24 -8.60 -10.78
N SER A 389 16.13 -7.62 -10.72
CA SER A 389 16.27 -6.69 -9.61
C SER A 389 16.23 -5.26 -10.14
N ILE A 390 15.47 -4.38 -9.48
CA ILE A 390 15.36 -2.95 -9.81
C ILE A 390 15.77 -2.16 -8.57
N LEU A 391 16.76 -1.28 -8.73
CA LEU A 391 17.22 -0.41 -7.65
C LEU A 391 16.35 0.85 -7.59
N LYS A 392 15.81 1.12 -6.41
CA LYS A 392 15.10 2.35 -6.06
C LYS A 392 15.90 3.13 -5.01
N PRO A 393 16.55 4.23 -5.40
CA PRO A 393 17.24 5.11 -4.45
C PRO A 393 16.25 5.75 -3.46
N ILE A 394 16.63 5.82 -2.19
CA ILE A 394 15.87 6.52 -1.16
C ILE A 394 16.46 7.92 -0.97
N LYS A 395 15.73 8.94 -1.43
CA LYS A 395 16.10 10.35 -1.24
C LYS A 395 15.78 10.82 0.18
N GLY A 396 16.65 11.66 0.75
CA GLY A 396 16.45 12.30 2.05
C GLY A 396 17.69 12.20 2.96
N MET A 397 18.16 13.34 3.47
CA MET A 397 19.38 13.39 4.30
C MET A 397 19.25 12.58 5.59
N ARG A 398 18.05 12.54 6.19
CA ARG A 398 17.78 11.83 7.45
C ARG A 398 17.50 10.33 7.29
N ASN A 399 17.40 9.83 6.07
CA ASN A 399 17.11 8.41 5.85
C ASN A 399 18.39 7.61 6.07
N THR A 400 18.33 6.67 7.02
CA THR A 400 19.44 5.76 7.34
C THR A 400 19.66 4.75 6.22
N MET A 401 18.58 4.30 5.60
CA MET A 401 18.57 3.42 4.43
C MET A 401 18.59 4.26 3.15
N LYS A 402 19.52 3.94 2.24
CA LYS A 402 19.76 4.68 0.99
C LYS A 402 19.28 3.95 -0.26
N GLU A 403 19.15 2.64 -0.18
CA GLU A 403 18.80 1.78 -1.31
C GLU A 403 17.66 0.85 -0.92
N GLU A 404 16.70 0.72 -1.83
CA GLU A 404 15.62 -0.26 -1.79
C GLU A 404 15.62 -1.02 -3.10
N TYR A 405 15.44 -2.33 -3.01
CA TYR A 405 15.46 -3.23 -4.17
C TYR A 405 14.07 -3.81 -4.38
N VAL A 406 13.59 -3.78 -5.61
CA VAL A 406 12.46 -4.60 -6.05
C VAL A 406 13.03 -5.87 -6.65
N LEU A 407 12.88 -6.98 -5.92
CA LEU A 407 13.34 -8.30 -6.31
C LEU A 407 12.17 -9.07 -6.92
N ILE A 408 12.36 -9.61 -8.12
CA ILE A 408 11.35 -10.37 -8.85
C ILE A 408 11.86 -11.79 -9.04
N PHE A 409 11.15 -12.75 -8.48
CA PHE A 409 11.43 -14.18 -8.53
C PHE A 409 10.35 -14.92 -9.31
N GLU A 410 10.69 -16.06 -9.90
CA GLU A 410 9.73 -16.96 -10.57
C GLU A 410 9.84 -18.34 -9.95
N LYS A 411 8.72 -18.92 -9.49
CA LYS A 411 8.68 -20.30 -9.00
C LYS A 411 8.80 -21.27 -10.18
N LYS A 412 9.80 -22.14 -10.17
CA LYS A 412 10.09 -23.05 -11.30
C LYS A 412 9.22 -24.28 -11.38
#